data_AF-A0AAW1Q9B2-F1
#
_entry.id   AF-A0AAW1Q9B2-F1
#
_cell.length_a   1.000
_cell.length_b   1.000
_cell.length_c   1.000
_cell.angle_alpha   90.00
_cell.angle_beta   90.00
_cell.angle_gamma   90.00
#
_symmetry.space_group_name_H-M   'P 1'
#
loop_
_entity.id
_entity.type
_entity.pdbx_description
1 polymer ?
#
loop_
_entity_poly.entity_id
_entity_poly.type
_entity_poly.pdbx_seq_one_letter_code
_entity_poly.pdbx_strand_id
1 'polypeptide(L)'
;MPARNARCAVVESSERSASTSEEEEDLQIEGIDKNYCDEFVCTSSPAVEQNLRALARDLTRLRTWTLSLFAKDVRYQDRFRSFTGKDKYVRLKFVADCIGDPKVLVTKLRMLDRGTAVVSWRLRGSIGPVPIDLDLESEFQLDLITGRVMRHSERWDLGRCSAPARLIWTARRAAWSAGQAAMDAKDAGGTVLGDRSGGDDAAQAGIYADPSDPTKMFQQDDNTFRDAVTFATFLAILWVFASAYEQLEKLP
;
A
#
# COMPACT_ATOMS: atom_id res chain seq x y z
N MET A 1 -68.31 11.31 26.48
CA MET A 1 -68.91 10.26 27.35
C MET A 1 -69.22 9.05 26.46
N PRO A 2 -69.01 7.77 26.85
CA PRO A 2 -68.25 7.11 27.95
C PRO A 2 -66.93 6.45 27.44
N ALA A 3 -65.86 6.20 28.21
CA ALA A 3 -65.61 5.21 29.30
C ALA A 3 -65.52 3.75 28.76
N ARG A 4 -64.51 2.88 28.98
CA ARG A 4 -63.65 2.47 30.13
C ARG A 4 -62.48 1.58 29.60
N ASN A 5 -61.23 1.72 30.05
CA ASN A 5 -60.50 0.91 31.08
C ASN A 5 -60.49 -0.63 30.87
N ALA A 6 -59.43 -1.44 31.06
CA ALA A 6 -58.05 -1.26 31.52
C ALA A 6 -57.28 -2.63 31.49
N ARG A 7 -55.93 -2.59 31.68
CA ARG A 7 -55.01 -3.62 32.25
C ARG A 7 -54.68 -4.87 31.40
N CYS A 8 -53.57 -5.61 31.53
CA CYS A 8 -52.17 -5.50 32.00
C CYS A 8 -51.59 -6.95 31.95
N ALA A 9 -50.25 -7.12 32.05
CA ALA A 9 -49.44 -8.37 32.17
C ALA A 9 -48.98 -9.03 30.84
N VAL A 10 -47.68 -9.19 30.49
CA VAL A 10 -46.43 -9.66 31.17
C VAL A 10 -46.23 -11.19 31.02
N VAL A 11 -45.34 -11.53 30.07
CA VAL A 11 -44.19 -12.48 30.15
C VAL A 11 -44.28 -13.97 29.73
N GLU A 12 -43.21 -14.34 29.01
CA GLU A 12 -42.49 -15.64 28.85
C GLU A 12 -42.77 -16.60 27.67
N SER A 13 -41.82 -16.55 26.72
CA SER A 13 -41.04 -17.65 26.08
C SER A 13 -41.68 -18.94 25.54
N SER A 14 -41.36 -19.27 24.29
CA SER A 14 -40.78 -20.57 23.93
C SER A 14 -40.08 -20.52 22.58
N GLU A 15 -38.87 -21.08 22.56
CA GLU A 15 -37.82 -21.05 21.54
C GLU A 15 -38.03 -22.00 20.34
N ARG A 16 -37.08 -21.86 19.38
CA ARG A 16 -36.65 -22.72 18.23
C ARG A 16 -37.23 -22.36 16.86
N SER A 17 -36.43 -22.23 15.80
CA SER A 17 -34.96 -22.33 15.59
C SER A 17 -34.73 -21.87 14.15
N ALA A 18 -33.92 -20.83 13.94
CA ALA A 18 -32.52 -20.92 13.51
C ALA A 18 -32.33 -21.58 12.13
N SER A 19 -32.19 -20.73 11.11
CA SER A 19 -31.08 -20.78 10.14
C SER A 19 -31.29 -19.70 9.09
N THR A 20 -30.22 -18.98 8.75
CA THR A 20 -30.07 -18.01 7.64
C THR A 20 -30.26 -16.54 8.01
N SER A 21 -29.38 -15.99 8.86
CA SER A 21 -29.21 -14.52 8.99
C SER A 21 -27.89 -14.10 9.69
N GLU A 22 -26.72 -14.66 9.31
CA GLU A 22 -25.46 -14.27 9.96
C GLU A 22 -24.33 -13.78 9.03
N GLU A 23 -24.53 -13.70 7.71
CA GLU A 23 -23.41 -13.32 6.81
C GLU A 23 -23.61 -12.02 6.01
N GLU A 24 -24.77 -11.36 6.10
CA GLU A 24 -25.06 -10.17 5.29
C GLU A 24 -25.15 -8.84 6.07
N GLU A 25 -24.97 -8.82 7.40
CA GLU A 25 -25.03 -7.58 8.21
C GLU A 25 -23.66 -6.99 8.63
N ASP A 26 -22.53 -7.63 8.33
CA ASP A 26 -21.23 -7.21 8.91
C ASP A 26 -20.47 -6.14 8.09
N LEU A 27 -21.05 -5.59 7.02
CA LEU A 27 -20.38 -4.59 6.17
C LEU A 27 -21.24 -3.44 5.63
N GLN A 28 -22.53 -3.39 5.96
CA GLN A 28 -23.39 -2.25 5.60
C GLN A 28 -24.43 -1.98 6.69
N ILE A 29 -24.04 -1.33 7.79
CA ILE A 29 -24.98 -0.62 8.66
C ILE A 29 -24.36 0.72 9.07
N GLU A 30 -25.09 1.77 8.70
CA GLU A 30 -25.30 3.06 9.35
C GLU A 30 -24.18 3.69 10.17
N GLY A 31 -23.88 4.94 9.81
CA GLY A 31 -23.30 5.88 10.76
C GLY A 31 -21.83 5.61 10.99
N ILE A 32 -21.00 6.25 10.16
CA ILE A 32 -19.76 6.82 10.67
C ILE A 32 -20.14 7.54 11.95
N ASP A 33 -19.80 6.98 13.12
CA ASP A 33 -19.70 7.81 14.29
C ASP A 33 -18.58 8.79 13.96
N LYS A 34 -18.94 10.07 13.77
CA LYS A 34 -18.02 11.12 13.33
C LYS A 34 -16.87 11.33 14.34
N ASN A 35 -16.95 10.69 15.50
CA ASN A 35 -15.93 10.64 16.51
C ASN A 35 -15.04 9.41 16.33
N TYR A 36 -14.03 9.53 15.47
CA TYR A 36 -12.86 8.64 15.44
C TYR A 36 -11.95 8.79 16.68
N CYS A 37 -12.52 9.20 17.81
CA CYS A 37 -11.80 9.73 18.95
C CYS A 37 -11.99 8.87 20.19
N ASP A 38 -11.56 7.62 20.12
CA ASP A 38 -11.64 6.73 21.29
C ASP A 38 -10.52 6.98 22.31
N GLU A 39 -9.54 7.86 22.00
CA GLU A 39 -8.47 8.18 22.97
C GLU A 39 -7.80 9.56 22.81
N PHE A 40 -8.37 10.49 22.01
CA PHE A 40 -7.85 11.88 21.93
C PHE A 40 -8.34 12.71 23.12
N VAL A 41 -7.88 12.38 24.32
CA VAL A 41 -8.03 13.30 25.45
C VAL A 41 -6.85 14.27 25.42
N CYS A 42 -6.96 15.31 24.59
CA CYS A 42 -6.22 16.58 24.66
C CYS A 42 -4.69 16.54 24.93
N THR A 43 -3.90 15.78 24.16
CA THR A 43 -2.42 15.89 24.22
C THR A 43 -1.75 16.47 22.97
N SER A 44 -2.42 16.44 21.81
CA SER A 44 -1.88 16.89 20.52
C SER A 44 -2.45 18.23 20.05
N SER A 45 -1.76 18.91 19.12
CA SER A 45 -2.24 20.19 18.57
C SER A 45 -3.42 19.97 17.60
N PRO A 46 -4.32 20.97 17.43
CA PRO A 46 -5.45 20.88 16.50
C PRO A 46 -5.04 20.60 15.04
N ALA A 47 -3.86 21.09 14.63
CA ALA A 47 -3.33 20.87 13.28
C ALA A 47 -2.96 19.39 13.05
N VAL A 48 -2.37 18.74 14.05
CA VAL A 48 -2.03 17.31 14.00
C VAL A 48 -3.31 16.46 13.91
N GLU A 49 -4.34 16.78 14.69
CA GLU A 49 -5.62 16.07 14.67
C GLU A 49 -6.31 16.19 13.29
N GLN A 50 -6.36 17.41 12.73
CA GLN A 50 -7.01 17.64 11.44
C GLN A 50 -6.33 16.87 10.31
N ASN A 51 -4.99 16.86 10.28
CA ASN A 51 -4.23 16.14 9.27
C ASN A 51 -4.37 14.62 9.44
N LEU A 52 -4.35 14.12 10.67
CA LEU A 52 -4.57 12.70 10.94
C LEU A 52 -5.97 12.25 10.53
N ARG A 53 -7.01 13.06 10.78
CA ARG A 53 -8.37 12.80 10.29
C ARG A 53 -8.46 12.88 8.76
N ALA A 54 -7.63 13.70 8.11
CA ALA A 54 -7.52 13.69 6.65
C ALA A 54 -6.86 12.40 6.14
N LEU A 55 -5.80 11.92 6.79
CA LEU A 55 -5.15 10.64 6.47
C LEU A 55 -6.11 9.45 6.63
N ALA A 56 -6.89 9.41 7.71
CA ALA A 56 -7.90 8.37 7.92
C ALA A 56 -8.98 8.36 6.81
N ARG A 57 -9.36 9.53 6.30
CA ARG A 57 -10.28 9.65 5.15
C ARG A 57 -9.64 9.22 3.83
N ASP A 58 -8.34 9.48 3.65
CA ASP A 58 -7.62 9.02 2.47
C ASP A 58 -7.50 7.49 2.45
N LEU A 59 -7.25 6.87 3.61
CA LEU A 59 -7.22 5.40 3.77
C LEU A 59 -8.56 4.75 3.39
N THR A 60 -9.67 5.26 3.92
CA THR A 60 -11.01 4.70 3.61
C THR A 60 -11.41 4.86 2.15
N ARG A 61 -10.94 5.91 1.48
CA ARG A 61 -11.24 6.16 0.07
C ARG A 61 -10.39 5.32 -0.89
N LEU A 62 -9.29 4.73 -0.42
CA LEU A 62 -8.31 4.00 -1.24
C LEU A 62 -7.83 4.77 -2.48
N ARG A 63 -7.99 6.10 -2.46
CA ARG A 63 -7.56 6.99 -3.52
C ARG A 63 -6.06 7.28 -3.34
N THR A 64 -5.46 7.88 -4.35
CA THR A 64 -4.15 8.54 -4.20
C THR A 64 -4.13 9.41 -2.95
N TRP A 65 -3.09 9.22 -2.13
CA TRP A 65 -2.79 10.03 -0.96
C TRP A 65 -2.76 11.52 -1.26
N THR A 66 -3.30 12.33 -0.36
CA THR A 66 -3.22 13.78 -0.44
C THR A 66 -1.80 14.24 -0.13
N LEU A 67 -1.02 14.54 -1.17
CA LEU A 67 0.41 14.87 -1.06
C LEU A 67 0.71 16.11 -0.19
N SER A 68 -0.26 16.99 0.05
CA SER A 68 -0.08 18.18 0.91
C SER A 68 0.03 17.84 2.40
N LEU A 69 -0.42 16.65 2.81
CA LEU A 69 -0.32 16.16 4.20
C LEU A 69 1.09 15.68 4.55
N PHE A 70 1.94 15.47 3.54
CA PHE A 70 3.27 14.91 3.69
C PHE A 70 4.36 15.97 3.56
N ALA A 71 5.43 15.82 4.35
CA ALA A 71 6.64 16.61 4.18
C ALA A 71 7.36 16.25 2.87
N LYS A 72 8.23 17.15 2.39
CA LYS A 72 8.94 16.95 1.11
C LYS A 72 9.79 15.67 1.13
N ASP A 73 10.45 15.42 2.24
CA ASP A 73 11.39 14.34 2.52
C ASP A 73 10.77 13.21 3.37
N VAL A 74 9.44 13.06 3.32
CA VAL A 74 8.75 11.98 4.06
C VAL A 74 9.38 10.62 3.75
N ARG A 75 9.56 9.81 4.79
CA ARG A 75 10.04 8.43 4.66
C ARG A 75 8.88 7.45 4.82
N TYR A 76 8.69 6.59 3.84
CA TYR A 76 7.78 5.46 3.90
C TYR A 76 8.56 4.16 4.14
N GLN A 77 8.02 3.29 4.98
CA GLN A 77 8.59 1.98 5.22
C GLN A 77 7.50 0.95 5.54
N ASP A 78 7.51 -0.16 4.80
CA ASP A 78 6.82 -1.38 5.17
C ASP A 78 7.81 -2.56 5.16
N ARG A 79 7.30 -3.79 5.24
CA ARG A 79 8.11 -5.01 5.24
C ARG A 79 8.87 -5.27 3.93
N PHE A 80 8.38 -4.76 2.79
CA PHE A 80 8.92 -5.09 1.46
C PHE A 80 9.51 -3.90 0.70
N ARG A 81 9.12 -2.67 1.03
CA ARG A 81 9.50 -1.45 0.34
C ARG A 81 9.79 -0.35 1.36
N SER A 82 10.83 0.41 1.08
CA SER A 82 11.09 1.70 1.72
C SER A 82 11.40 2.73 0.65
N PHE A 83 11.00 3.98 0.88
CA PHE A 83 11.37 5.09 0.01
C PHE A 83 11.32 6.43 0.75
N THR A 84 11.99 7.42 0.17
CA THR A 84 11.96 8.81 0.63
C THR A 84 11.39 9.70 -0.47
N GLY A 85 10.58 10.68 -0.06
CA GLY A 85 9.99 11.68 -0.96
C GLY A 85 8.50 11.49 -1.13
N LYS A 86 7.74 12.59 -1.05
CA LYS A 86 6.27 12.56 -1.17
C LYS A 86 5.78 12.14 -2.55
N ASP A 87 6.53 12.40 -3.61
CA ASP A 87 6.07 12.16 -4.99
C ASP A 87 5.88 10.66 -5.27
N LYS A 88 6.61 9.80 -4.56
CA LYS A 88 6.50 8.34 -4.66
C LYS A 88 5.19 7.77 -4.08
N TYR A 89 4.46 8.53 -3.26
CA TYR A 89 3.15 8.12 -2.74
C TYR A 89 2.10 7.97 -3.84
N VAL A 90 2.26 8.64 -4.99
CA VAL A 90 1.35 8.49 -6.13
C VAL A 90 1.35 7.06 -6.68
N ARG A 91 2.48 6.35 -6.52
CA ARG A 91 2.68 4.96 -6.94
C ARG A 91 2.40 3.97 -5.81
N LEU A 92 2.00 4.41 -4.62
CA LEU A 92 1.63 3.55 -3.49
C LEU A 92 0.16 3.10 -3.61
N LYS A 93 -0.14 2.32 -4.64
CA LYS A 93 -1.52 1.91 -5.02
C LYS A 93 -1.75 0.40 -4.97
N PHE A 94 -0.92 -0.33 -4.22
CA PHE A 94 -1.03 -1.80 -4.12
C PHE A 94 -2.45 -2.29 -3.83
N VAL A 95 -3.12 -1.69 -2.83
CA VAL A 95 -4.47 -2.10 -2.42
C VAL A 95 -5.49 -1.84 -3.54
N ALA A 96 -5.40 -0.71 -4.24
CA ALA A 96 -6.30 -0.38 -5.34
C ALA A 96 -6.04 -1.21 -6.60
N ASP A 97 -4.79 -1.54 -6.89
CA ASP A 97 -4.39 -2.20 -8.15
C ASP A 97 -4.44 -3.74 -8.05
N CYS A 98 -4.22 -4.31 -6.86
CA CYS A 98 -4.01 -5.75 -6.70
C CYS A 98 -5.15 -6.50 -6.01
N ILE A 99 -6.11 -5.81 -5.42
CA ILE A 99 -7.19 -6.40 -4.63
C ILE A 99 -8.53 -6.11 -5.32
N GLY A 100 -9.35 -7.14 -5.47
CA GLY A 100 -10.72 -7.04 -5.96
C GLY A 100 -11.66 -6.57 -4.85
N ASP A 101 -12.56 -5.64 -5.19
CA ASP A 101 -13.54 -5.01 -4.29
C ASP A 101 -12.99 -4.68 -2.89
N PRO A 102 -11.91 -3.86 -2.79
CA PRO A 102 -11.29 -3.58 -1.52
C PRO A 102 -12.20 -2.66 -0.67
N LYS A 103 -12.51 -3.12 0.53
CA LYS A 103 -13.28 -2.38 1.54
C LYS A 103 -12.39 -2.12 2.75
N VAL A 104 -12.23 -0.85 3.09
CA VAL A 104 -11.42 -0.40 4.23
C VAL A 104 -12.30 0.19 5.31
N LEU A 105 -12.07 -0.27 6.54
CA LEU A 105 -12.71 0.26 7.74
C LEU A 105 -11.64 0.68 8.74
N VAL A 106 -11.65 1.95 9.14
CA VAL A 106 -10.78 2.44 10.22
C VAL A 106 -11.37 1.97 11.54
N THR A 107 -10.62 1.16 12.28
CA THR A 107 -11.08 0.58 13.54
C THR A 107 -10.73 1.46 14.74
N LYS A 108 -9.52 2.02 14.77
CA LYS A 108 -9.04 2.86 15.88
C LYS A 108 -8.08 3.94 15.38
N LEU A 109 -8.15 5.13 15.99
CA LEU A 109 -7.07 6.11 15.94
C LEU A 109 -6.54 6.30 17.37
N ARG A 110 -5.22 6.19 17.54
CA ARG A 110 -4.54 6.42 18.81
C ARG A 110 -3.32 7.32 18.62
N MET A 111 -3.01 8.16 19.60
CA MET A 111 -1.75 8.89 19.67
C MET A 111 -0.81 8.14 20.62
N LEU A 112 0.39 7.78 20.16
CA LEU A 112 1.44 7.20 21.01
C LEU A 112 2.17 8.27 21.81
N ASP A 113 2.44 9.41 21.16
CA ASP A 113 3.06 10.58 21.76
C ASP A 113 2.46 11.85 21.11
N ARG A 114 3.01 13.04 21.37
CA ARG A 114 2.46 14.30 20.82
C ARG A 114 2.54 14.41 19.29
N GLY A 115 3.44 13.67 18.65
CA GLY A 115 3.72 13.71 17.21
C GLY A 115 3.57 12.36 16.51
N THR A 116 3.35 11.27 17.22
CA THR A 116 3.26 9.92 16.66
C THR A 116 1.85 9.39 16.84
N ALA A 117 1.19 9.14 15.72
CA ALA A 117 -0.15 8.59 15.66
C ALA A 117 -0.12 7.18 15.09
N VAL A 118 -1.01 6.31 15.55
CA VAL A 118 -1.27 5.01 14.94
C VAL A 118 -2.73 4.94 14.53
N VAL A 119 -2.94 4.62 13.27
CA VAL A 119 -4.26 4.31 12.69
C VAL A 119 -4.34 2.81 12.53
N SER A 120 -5.22 2.16 13.28
CA SER A 120 -5.58 0.76 13.07
C SER A 120 -6.77 0.71 12.13
N TRP A 121 -6.68 -0.12 11.10
CA TRP A 121 -7.71 -0.27 10.09
C TRP A 121 -7.73 -1.69 9.55
N ARG A 122 -8.89 -2.10 9.05
CA ARG A 122 -9.14 -3.44 8.52
C ARG A 122 -9.38 -3.35 7.03
N LEU A 123 -8.83 -4.30 6.30
CA LEU A 123 -8.98 -4.44 4.85
C LEU A 123 -9.63 -5.78 4.54
N ARG A 124 -10.78 -5.71 3.89
CA ARG A 124 -11.46 -6.87 3.30
C ARG A 124 -11.47 -6.75 1.78
N GLY A 125 -11.35 -7.87 1.09
CA GLY A 125 -11.40 -7.92 -0.37
C GLY A 125 -11.06 -9.30 -0.89
N SER A 126 -10.61 -9.40 -2.13
CA SER A 126 -10.18 -10.68 -2.72
C SER A 126 -8.91 -10.54 -3.55
N ILE A 127 -8.10 -11.60 -3.58
CA ILE A 127 -7.02 -11.75 -4.56
C ILE A 127 -7.39 -12.93 -5.46
N GLY A 128 -7.99 -12.63 -6.60
CA GLY A 128 -8.61 -13.65 -7.46
C GLY A 128 -9.75 -14.35 -6.69
N PRO A 129 -9.79 -15.69 -6.63
CA PRO A 129 -10.84 -16.41 -5.92
C PRO A 129 -10.64 -16.47 -4.39
N VAL A 130 -9.52 -15.95 -3.87
CA VAL A 130 -9.18 -16.09 -2.46
C VAL A 130 -9.61 -14.85 -1.69
N PRO A 131 -10.56 -14.94 -0.74
CA PRO A 131 -10.94 -13.82 0.11
C PRO A 131 -9.79 -13.47 1.06
N ILE A 132 -9.59 -12.17 1.27
CA ILE A 132 -8.61 -11.63 2.20
C ILE A 132 -9.30 -10.77 3.24
N ASP A 133 -8.84 -10.91 4.48
CA ASP A 133 -9.31 -10.14 5.63
C ASP A 133 -8.11 -9.96 6.56
N LEU A 134 -7.56 -8.76 6.63
CA LEU A 134 -6.37 -8.47 7.42
C LEU A 134 -6.52 -7.16 8.18
N ASP A 135 -5.87 -7.12 9.34
CA ASP A 135 -5.74 -5.92 10.15
C ASP A 135 -4.41 -5.23 9.83
N LEU A 136 -4.44 -3.92 9.69
CA LEU A 136 -3.29 -3.08 9.39
C LEU A 136 -3.14 -1.99 10.46
N GLU A 137 -1.89 -1.65 10.73
CA GLU A 137 -1.51 -0.52 11.56
C GLU A 137 -0.60 0.40 10.75
N SER A 138 -1.05 1.63 10.56
CA SER A 138 -0.27 2.71 9.95
C SER A 138 0.19 3.68 11.04
N GLU A 139 1.48 3.71 11.30
CA GLU A 139 2.12 4.64 12.22
C GLU A 139 2.60 5.86 11.44
N PHE A 140 2.17 7.05 11.87
CA PHE A 140 2.53 8.34 11.30
C PHE A 140 3.28 9.16 12.34
N GLN A 141 4.49 9.58 12.01
CA GLN A 141 5.20 10.62 12.76
C GLN A 141 4.99 11.95 12.05
N LEU A 142 4.40 12.90 12.76
CA LEU A 142 4.01 14.22 12.30
C LEU A 142 4.90 15.28 12.97
N ASP A 143 5.23 16.31 12.20
CA ASP A 143 5.86 17.52 12.70
C ASP A 143 4.86 18.32 13.55
N LEU A 144 5.25 18.71 14.77
CA LEU A 144 4.35 19.37 15.72
C LEU A 144 3.96 20.81 15.34
N ILE A 145 4.78 21.47 14.50
CA ILE A 145 4.58 22.86 14.08
C ILE A 145 3.70 22.89 12.84
N THR A 146 4.02 22.07 11.85
CA THR A 146 3.35 22.07 10.54
C THR A 146 2.23 21.03 10.42
N GLY A 147 2.20 20.04 11.33
CA GLY A 147 1.29 18.91 11.27
C GLY A 147 1.57 17.93 10.12
N ARG A 148 2.66 18.11 9.36
CA ARG A 148 2.95 17.28 8.18
C ARG A 148 3.59 15.95 8.58
N VAL A 149 3.30 14.90 7.83
CA VAL A 149 3.89 13.57 8.04
C VAL A 149 5.35 13.56 7.61
N MET A 150 6.24 13.24 8.54
CA MET A 150 7.69 13.07 8.35
C MET A 150 8.05 11.59 8.13
N ARG A 151 7.36 10.68 8.82
CA ARG A 151 7.57 9.23 8.68
C ARG A 151 6.23 8.51 8.65
N HIS A 152 6.11 7.53 7.77
CA HIS A 152 4.98 6.63 7.69
C HIS A 152 5.52 5.20 7.71
N SER A 153 5.15 4.42 8.72
CA SER A 153 5.45 3.00 8.79
C SER A 153 4.17 2.19 8.76
N GLU A 154 4.14 1.14 7.97
CA GLU A 154 2.96 0.29 7.82
C GLU A 154 3.29 -1.15 8.26
N ARG A 155 2.40 -1.70 9.07
CA ARG A 155 2.45 -3.10 9.54
C ARG A 155 1.10 -3.74 9.24
N TRP A 156 1.12 -5.02 8.90
CA TRP A 156 -0.07 -5.82 8.69
C TRP A 156 0.01 -7.10 9.49
N ASP A 157 -1.12 -7.50 10.05
CA ASP A 157 -1.32 -8.81 10.66
C ASP A 157 -2.22 -9.65 9.75
N LEU A 158 -1.67 -10.79 9.32
CA LEU A 158 -2.35 -11.76 8.48
C LEU A 158 -3.05 -12.86 9.30
N GLY A 159 -3.11 -12.72 10.63
CA GLY A 159 -3.71 -13.68 11.55
C GLY A 159 -5.14 -14.08 11.18
N ARG A 160 -5.94 -13.17 10.64
CA ARG A 160 -7.32 -13.41 10.19
C ARG A 160 -7.44 -14.12 8.83
N CYS A 161 -6.40 -14.05 8.00
CA CYS A 161 -6.37 -14.71 6.70
C CYS A 161 -6.14 -16.22 6.83
N SER A 162 -6.74 -17.00 5.94
CA SER A 162 -6.42 -18.42 5.75
C SER A 162 -4.98 -18.61 5.27
N ALA A 163 -4.37 -19.77 5.51
CA ALA A 163 -2.97 -20.02 5.13
C ALA A 163 -2.68 -19.75 3.63
N PRO A 164 -3.54 -20.14 2.66
CA PRO A 164 -3.36 -19.77 1.26
C PRO A 164 -3.43 -18.25 1.03
N ALA A 165 -4.36 -17.56 1.69
CA ALA A 165 -4.50 -16.10 1.60
C ALA A 165 -3.23 -15.37 2.10
N ARG A 166 -2.61 -15.85 3.20
CA ARG A 166 -1.36 -15.27 3.72
C ARG A 166 -0.21 -15.40 2.72
N LEU A 167 -0.08 -16.56 2.09
CA LEU A 167 0.97 -16.83 1.10
C LEU A 167 0.79 -15.96 -0.15
N ILE A 168 -0.43 -15.95 -0.70
CA ILE A 168 -0.76 -15.17 -1.89
C ILE A 168 -0.58 -13.68 -1.65
N TRP A 169 -1.04 -13.16 -0.50
CA TRP A 169 -0.84 -11.77 -0.11
C TRP A 169 0.66 -11.41 -0.09
N THR A 170 1.45 -12.19 0.64
CA THR A 170 2.88 -11.97 0.82
C THR A 170 3.61 -12.01 -0.53
N ALA A 171 3.33 -13.01 -1.35
CA ALA A 171 3.94 -13.17 -2.67
C ALA A 171 3.56 -12.01 -3.61
N ARG A 172 2.28 -11.65 -3.66
CA ARG A 172 1.79 -10.56 -4.53
C ARG A 172 2.34 -9.21 -4.08
N ARG A 173 2.41 -8.95 -2.77
CA ARG A 173 3.00 -7.74 -2.22
C ARG A 173 4.49 -7.64 -2.54
N ALA A 174 5.24 -8.74 -2.40
CA ALA A 174 6.67 -8.82 -2.72
C ALA A 174 6.94 -8.57 -4.21
N ALA A 175 6.18 -9.23 -5.09
CA ALA A 175 6.28 -9.04 -6.54
C ALA A 175 5.98 -7.59 -6.95
N TRP A 176 4.92 -7.00 -6.39
CA TRP A 176 4.58 -5.60 -6.65
C TRP A 176 5.67 -4.65 -6.16
N SER A 177 6.26 -4.84 -4.96
CA SER A 177 7.40 -4.02 -4.50
C SER A 177 8.62 -4.15 -5.40
N ALA A 178 8.93 -5.35 -5.89
CA ALA A 178 10.07 -5.55 -6.79
C ALA A 178 9.88 -4.78 -8.09
N GLY A 179 8.67 -4.83 -8.67
CA GLY A 179 8.31 -4.03 -9.84
C GLY A 179 8.43 -2.52 -9.59
N GLN A 180 7.95 -2.04 -8.44
CA GLN A 180 8.08 -0.61 -8.09
C GLN A 180 9.53 -0.20 -7.81
N ALA A 181 10.36 -1.06 -7.22
CA ALA A 181 11.78 -0.81 -6.99
C ALA A 181 12.55 -0.72 -8.32
N ALA A 182 12.21 -1.57 -9.29
CA ALA A 182 12.78 -1.50 -10.63
C ALA A 182 12.44 -0.18 -11.33
N MET A 183 11.19 0.29 -11.21
CA MET A 183 10.78 1.60 -11.74
C MET A 183 11.49 2.76 -11.02
N ASP A 184 11.63 2.70 -9.69
CA ASP A 184 12.39 3.72 -8.93
C ASP A 184 13.86 3.79 -9.37
N ALA A 185 14.47 2.65 -9.70
CA ALA A 185 15.84 2.60 -10.23
C ALA A 185 15.93 3.21 -11.65
N LYS A 186 14.93 2.97 -12.51
CA LYS A 186 14.84 3.60 -13.83
C LYS A 186 14.70 5.12 -13.73
N ASP A 187 13.83 5.62 -12.84
CA ASP A 187 13.63 7.06 -12.63
C ASP A 187 14.93 7.73 -12.16
N ALA A 188 15.65 7.09 -11.22
CA ALA A 188 16.94 7.57 -10.75
C ALA A 188 18.03 7.54 -11.86
N GLY A 189 18.09 6.45 -12.63
CA GLY A 189 19.04 6.30 -13.74
C GLY A 189 18.79 7.30 -14.86
N GLY A 190 17.53 7.50 -15.26
CA GLY A 190 17.14 8.49 -16.27
C GLY A 190 17.45 9.92 -15.84
N THR A 191 17.28 10.24 -14.55
CA THR A 191 17.64 11.55 -14.00
C THR A 191 19.16 11.77 -14.01
N VAL A 192 19.96 10.77 -13.61
CA VAL A 192 21.43 10.89 -13.58
C VAL A 192 22.04 10.89 -14.99
N LEU A 193 21.45 10.16 -15.93
CA LEU A 193 21.86 10.20 -17.34
C LEU A 193 21.51 11.55 -17.97
N GLY A 194 20.30 12.07 -17.72
CA GLY A 194 19.87 13.40 -18.18
C GLY A 194 20.71 14.56 -17.63
N ASP A 195 21.14 14.47 -16.37
CA ASP A 195 21.97 15.49 -15.71
C ASP A 195 23.46 15.41 -16.14
N ARG A 196 23.93 14.21 -16.54
CA ARG A 196 25.28 14.02 -17.11
C ARG A 196 25.37 14.32 -18.60
N SER A 197 24.26 14.32 -19.33
CA SER A 197 24.16 14.77 -20.71
C SER A 197 23.93 16.28 -20.85
N GLY A 198 24.00 17.05 -19.76
CA GLY A 198 23.83 18.51 -19.73
C GLY A 198 25.02 19.31 -20.31
N GLY A 199 25.65 18.79 -21.36
CA GLY A 199 26.75 19.40 -22.08
C GLY A 199 26.81 18.88 -23.51
N ASP A 200 25.76 19.19 -24.29
CA ASP A 200 25.85 19.54 -25.71
C ASP A 200 24.43 19.84 -26.23
N ASP A 201 24.17 21.11 -26.53
CA ASP A 201 23.00 21.56 -27.28
C ASP A 201 23.09 21.05 -28.73
N ALA A 202 22.48 19.89 -29.01
CA ALA A 202 21.90 19.60 -30.32
C ALA A 202 20.95 18.39 -30.25
N ALA A 203 19.74 18.58 -30.79
CA ALA A 203 18.72 17.57 -31.07
C ALA A 203 17.91 17.03 -29.88
N GLN A 204 17.06 17.90 -29.36
CA GLN A 204 15.71 17.51 -28.94
C GLN A 204 14.94 16.98 -30.18
N ALA A 205 15.18 15.74 -30.57
CA ALA A 205 14.43 15.08 -31.63
C ALA A 205 13.09 14.62 -31.05
N GLY A 206 12.10 15.48 -31.23
CA GLY A 206 10.72 15.25 -30.87
C GLY A 206 10.12 14.00 -31.52
N ILE A 207 8.94 13.69 -31.01
CA ILE A 207 8.01 12.64 -31.45
C ILE A 207 7.44 13.03 -32.84
N TYR A 208 8.31 13.11 -33.84
CA TYR A 208 8.00 13.14 -35.26
C TYR A 208 9.14 12.43 -36.00
N ALA A 209 8.88 11.21 -36.44
CA ALA A 209 9.81 10.45 -37.25
C ALA A 209 9.83 11.04 -38.66
N ASP A 210 10.94 11.65 -39.05
CA ASP A 210 11.20 11.99 -40.44
C ASP A 210 11.33 10.68 -41.25
N PRO A 211 10.44 10.42 -42.23
CA PRO A 211 10.42 9.18 -43.01
C PRO A 211 11.55 9.07 -44.05
N SER A 212 12.49 10.04 -44.10
CA SER A 212 13.52 10.15 -45.14
C SER A 212 14.90 9.62 -44.74
N ASP A 213 15.10 9.16 -43.51
CA ASP A 213 16.44 8.83 -43.00
C ASP A 213 16.74 7.30 -43.03
N PRO A 214 17.57 6.83 -43.98
CA PRO A 214 17.90 5.41 -44.15
C PRO A 214 18.89 4.87 -43.11
N THR A 215 19.45 5.72 -42.24
CA THR A 215 20.40 5.26 -41.20
C THR A 215 19.70 4.70 -39.97
N LYS A 216 18.39 4.91 -39.82
CA LYS A 216 17.63 4.43 -38.67
C LYS A 216 17.24 2.96 -38.70
N MET A 217 17.40 2.28 -39.85
CA MET A 217 17.23 0.82 -39.97
C MET A 217 18.34 0.02 -39.25
N PHE A 218 19.36 0.69 -38.75
CA PHE A 218 20.50 0.08 -38.04
C PHE A 218 20.55 0.41 -36.55
N GLN A 219 19.58 1.17 -36.02
CA GLN A 219 19.44 1.33 -34.58
C GLN A 219 18.70 0.10 -34.05
N GLN A 220 19.44 -0.94 -33.68
CA GLN A 220 18.92 -2.00 -32.81
C GLN A 220 18.35 -1.33 -31.56
N ASP A 221 17.12 -1.70 -31.18
CA ASP A 221 16.52 -1.29 -29.92
C ASP A 221 17.54 -1.44 -28.79
N ASP A 222 17.91 -0.31 -28.17
CA ASP A 222 18.94 -0.22 -27.14
C ASP A 222 18.43 -0.93 -25.87
N ASN A 223 18.57 -2.25 -25.86
CA ASN A 223 18.05 -3.17 -24.87
C ASN A 223 19.08 -3.40 -23.75
N THR A 224 19.76 -2.35 -23.30
CA THR A 224 20.84 -2.41 -22.29
C THR A 224 20.40 -3.15 -21.02
N PHE A 225 19.13 -3.04 -20.64
CA PHE A 225 18.57 -3.78 -19.51
C PHE A 225 18.43 -5.29 -19.79
N ARG A 226 18.01 -5.66 -21.00
CA ARG A 226 17.90 -7.07 -21.43
C ARG A 226 19.29 -7.70 -21.56
N ASP A 227 20.28 -6.94 -22.00
CA ASP A 227 21.68 -7.37 -22.07
C ASP A 227 22.28 -7.54 -20.68
N ALA A 228 22.04 -6.61 -19.76
CA ALA A 228 22.48 -6.73 -18.37
C ALA A 228 21.86 -7.96 -17.67
N VAL A 229 20.55 -8.20 -17.88
CA VAL A 229 19.86 -9.38 -17.35
C VAL A 229 20.41 -10.67 -17.95
N THR A 230 20.68 -10.69 -19.26
CA THR A 230 21.26 -11.86 -19.95
C THR A 230 22.66 -12.14 -19.44
N PHE A 231 23.49 -11.11 -19.28
CA PHE A 231 24.84 -11.22 -18.75
C PHE A 231 24.85 -11.69 -17.29
N ALA A 232 23.97 -11.14 -16.44
CA ALA A 232 23.83 -11.58 -15.05
C ALA A 232 23.36 -13.04 -14.97
N THR A 233 22.45 -13.46 -15.85
CA THR A 233 21.99 -14.85 -15.93
C THR A 233 23.12 -15.79 -16.33
N PHE A 234 23.96 -15.39 -17.29
CA PHE A 234 25.14 -16.15 -17.69
C PHE A 234 26.15 -16.33 -16.54
N LEU A 235 26.42 -15.27 -15.78
CA LEU A 235 27.29 -15.35 -14.60
C LEU A 235 26.68 -16.24 -13.50
N ALA A 236 25.38 -16.17 -13.27
CA ALA A 236 24.71 -17.04 -12.30
C ALA A 236 24.81 -18.52 -12.69
N ILE A 237 24.67 -18.84 -13.98
CA ILE A 237 24.86 -20.19 -14.50
C ILE A 237 26.31 -20.66 -14.29
N LEU A 238 27.31 -19.84 -14.63
CA LEU A 238 28.71 -20.18 -14.39
C LEU A 238 29.03 -20.42 -12.91
N TRP A 239 28.45 -19.63 -12.02
CA TRP A 239 28.61 -19.81 -10.58
C TRP A 239 27.97 -21.12 -10.08
N VAL A 240 26.80 -21.50 -10.60
CA VAL A 240 26.18 -22.80 -10.32
C VAL A 240 27.06 -23.95 -10.82
N PHE A 241 27.64 -23.84 -12.02
CA PHE A 241 28.57 -24.87 -12.52
C PHE A 241 29.85 -24.96 -11.70
N ALA A 242 30.45 -23.83 -11.33
CA ALA A 242 31.65 -23.80 -10.49
C ALA A 242 31.38 -24.41 -9.11
N SER A 243 30.27 -24.04 -8.47
CA SER A 243 29.87 -24.59 -7.16
C SER A 243 29.47 -26.07 -7.22
N ALA A 244 28.93 -26.55 -8.34
CA ALA A 244 28.69 -27.96 -8.57
C ALA A 244 29.99 -28.75 -8.77
N TYR A 245 30.98 -28.19 -9.48
CA TYR A 245 32.29 -28.79 -9.66
C TYR A 245 33.06 -28.94 -8.34
N GLU A 246 33.04 -27.91 -7.48
CA GLU A 246 33.64 -27.97 -6.14
C GLU A 246 32.99 -29.04 -5.24
N GLN A 247 31.73 -29.39 -5.46
CA GLN A 247 31.05 -30.46 -4.72
C GLN A 247 31.37 -31.85 -5.28
N LEU A 248 31.65 -31.95 -6.58
CA LEU A 248 32.09 -33.18 -7.24
C LEU A 248 33.52 -33.57 -6.87
N GLU A 249 34.44 -32.60 -6.70
CA GLU A 249 35.79 -32.87 -6.18
C GLU A 249 35.81 -33.29 -4.70
N LYS A 250 34.73 -33.05 -3.96
CA LYS A 250 34.60 -33.41 -2.53
C LYS A 250 33.95 -34.78 -2.31
N LEU A 251 33.58 -35.49 -3.37
CA LEU A 251 33.14 -36.88 -3.31
C LEU A 251 34.37 -37.80 -3.50
N PRO A 252 34.62 -38.79 -2.60
CA PRO A 252 35.77 -39.68 -2.68
C PRO A 252 35.73 -40.64 -3.88
#